data_AF-A0A3C1Y5Y4-F1
#
_entry.id   AF-A0A3C1Y5Y4-F1
#
_cell.length_a   1.000
_cell.length_b   1.000
_cell.length_c   1.000
_cell.angle_alpha   90.00
_cell.angle_beta   90.00
_cell.angle_gamma   90.00
#
_symmetry.space_group_name_H-M   'P 1'
#
loop_
_entity.id
_entity.type
_entity.pdbx_description
1 polymer ?
#
loop_
_entity_poly.entity_id
_entity_poly.type
_entity_poly.pdbx_seq_one_letter_code
_entity_poly.pdbx_strand_id
1 'polypeptide(L)' 'SYGGYETLMCATDGSAPYAAAVAVAPVTSWRFYDTVYSERFMLTPQQNASGYDSSAPLERAGSLKCPLLLMYGTAD' A
#
# COMPACT_ATOMS: atom_id res chain seq x y z
N SER A 1 5.40 -7.09 1.89
CA SER A 1 6.45 -6.11 1.62
C SER A 1 6.04 -5.21 0.45
N TYR A 2 6.98 -4.56 -0.25
CA TYR A 2 6.72 -3.57 -1.30
C TYR A 2 5.89 -4.09 -2.49
N GLY A 3 6.12 -5.34 -2.94
CA GLY A 3 5.33 -5.93 -4.03
C GLY A 3 3.85 -6.11 -3.67
N GLY A 4 3.54 -6.40 -2.40
CA GLY A 4 2.16 -6.42 -1.91
C GLY A 4 1.53 -5.03 -1.91
N TYR A 5 2.30 -4.00 -1.51
CA TYR A 5 1.87 -2.60 -1.59
C TYR A 5 1.50 -2.20 -3.03
N GLU A 6 2.41 -2.44 -3.99
CA GLU A 6 2.15 -2.15 -5.41
C GLU A 6 0.94 -2.92 -5.95
N THR A 7 0.78 -4.17 -5.52
CA THR A 7 -0.40 -4.97 -5.89
C THR A 7 -1.70 -4.29 -5.44
N LEU A 8 -1.76 -3.73 -4.23
CA LEU A 8 -2.93 -2.99 -3.77
C LEU A 8 -3.11 -1.67 -4.52
N MET A 9 -2.02 -0.96 -4.83
CA MET A 9 -2.07 0.28 -5.59
C MET A 9 -2.60 0.06 -7.01
N CYS A 10 -2.16 -1.01 -7.66
CA CYS A 10 -2.66 -1.45 -8.96
C CYS A 10 -4.10 -1.93 -8.88
N ALA A 11 -4.48 -2.75 -7.89
CA ALA A 11 -5.84 -3.29 -7.78
C ALA A 11 -6.92 -2.22 -7.51
N THR A 12 -6.52 -1.05 -7.03
CA THR A 12 -7.39 0.10 -6.76
C THR A 12 -7.24 1.23 -7.79
N ASP A 13 -6.47 1.01 -8.86
CA ASP A 13 -6.33 1.97 -9.95
C ASP A 13 -7.52 1.88 -10.91
N GLY A 14 -8.04 3.03 -11.35
CA GLY A 14 -9.21 3.08 -12.24
C GLY A 14 -8.97 2.49 -13.63
N SER A 15 -7.71 2.38 -14.05
CA SER A 15 -7.27 1.85 -15.34
C SER A 15 -6.71 0.42 -15.26
N ALA A 16 -6.78 -0.21 -14.08
CA ALA A 16 -6.19 -1.51 -13.81
C ALA A 16 -6.73 -2.61 -14.76
N PRO A 17 -5.87 -3.25 -15.58
CA PRO A 17 -6.30 -4.31 -16.50
C PRO A 17 -6.32 -5.71 -15.83
N TYR A 18 -6.19 -5.77 -14.51
CA TYR A 18 -5.95 -7.01 -13.78
C TYR A 18 -7.25 -7.75 -13.45
N ALA A 19 -7.32 -9.03 -13.81
CA ALA A 19 -8.46 -9.89 -13.50
C ALA A 19 -8.56 -10.27 -12.01
N ALA A 20 -7.42 -10.32 -11.29
CA ALA A 20 -7.35 -10.61 -9.86
C ALA A 20 -6.02 -10.10 -9.27
N ALA A 21 -5.96 -9.97 -7.94
CA ALA A 21 -4.79 -9.53 -7.20
C ALA A 21 -4.51 -10.43 -5.99
N VAL A 22 -3.22 -10.71 -5.72
CA VAL A 22 -2.77 -11.43 -4.52
C VAL A 22 -1.69 -10.61 -3.84
N ALA A 23 -2.01 -9.96 -2.73
CA ALA A 23 -1.08 -9.10 -2.00
C ALA A 23 -0.54 -9.83 -0.76
N VAL A 24 0.77 -10.05 -0.73
CA VAL A 24 1.45 -10.75 0.37
C VAL A 24 2.24 -9.77 1.24
N ALA A 25 1.93 -9.79 2.53
CA ALA A 25 2.47 -8.90 3.57
C ALA A 25 2.42 -7.39 3.21
N PRO A 26 1.40 -6.86 2.53
CA PRO A 26 1.47 -5.52 1.93
C PRO A 26 1.65 -4.42 2.98
N VAL A 27 2.47 -3.41 2.68
CA VAL A 27 2.44 -2.15 3.43
C VAL A 27 1.14 -1.44 3.06
N THR A 28 0.29 -1.16 4.06
CA THR A 28 -1.02 -0.50 3.87
C THR A 28 -1.02 0.97 4.27
N SER A 29 0.01 1.40 5.01
CA SER A 29 0.35 2.79 5.26
C SER A 29 1.82 2.90 5.64
N TRP A 30 2.54 3.84 5.03
CA TRP A 30 3.94 4.12 5.37
C TRP A 30 4.11 4.67 6.80
N ARG A 31 3.02 5.12 7.45
CA ARG A 31 3.06 5.57 8.85
C ARG A 31 3.30 4.42 9.85
N PHE A 32 3.04 3.19 9.45
CA PHE A 32 3.19 2.00 10.29
C PHE A 32 4.47 1.21 9.96
N TYR A 33 5.29 1.71 9.04
CA TYR A 33 6.55 1.09 8.67
C TYR A 33 7.72 1.80 9.37
N ASP A 34 8.89 1.17 9.43
CA ASP A 34 10.01 1.70 10.21
C ASP A 34 10.50 3.06 9.68
N THR A 35 11.07 3.87 10.57
CA THR A 35 11.51 5.24 10.24
C THR A 35 12.73 5.26 9.31
N VAL A 36 13.66 4.32 9.47
CA VAL A 36 14.91 4.27 8.68
C VAL A 36 14.61 4.06 7.20
N TYR A 37 13.65 3.20 6.89
CA TYR A 37 13.18 2.97 5.53
C TYR A 37 12.25 4.09 5.07
N SER A 38 11.18 4.35 5.82
CA SER A 38 10.11 5.26 5.36
C SER A 38 10.60 6.68 5.15
N GLU A 39 11.29 7.27 6.14
CA GLU A 39 11.69 8.67 6.07
C GLU A 39 12.80 8.92 5.05
N ARG A 40 13.59 7.88 4.72
CA ARG A 40 14.60 7.95 3.66
C ARG A 40 13.99 8.21 2.29
N PHE A 41 12.81 7.64 2.00
CA PHE A 41 12.16 7.75 0.69
C PHE A 41 10.98 8.71 0.68
N MET A 42 10.34 8.94 1.83
CA MET A 42 9.09 9.71 1.93
C MET A 42 9.25 11.02 2.73
N LEU A 43 10.43 11.34 3.26
CA LEU A 43 10.63 12.38 4.30
C LEU A 43 9.83 12.07 5.58
N THR A 44 9.90 12.95 6.57
CA THR A 44 9.06 12.79 7.78
C THR A 44 7.58 13.03 7.46
N PRO A 45 6.66 12.43 8.22
CA PRO A 45 5.23 12.74 8.17
C PRO A 45 4.89 14.23 8.18
N GLN A 46 5.64 15.05 8.91
CA GLN A 46 5.42 16.48 9.03
C GLN A 46 5.86 17.24 7.77
N GLN A 47 6.87 16.73 7.06
CA GLN A 47 7.38 17.33 5.83
C GLN A 47 6.59 16.90 4.59
N ASN A 48 5.97 15.71 4.61
CA ASN A 48 5.30 15.14 3.45
C ASN A 48 3.94 14.49 3.78
N ALA A 49 3.11 15.16 4.57
CA ALA A 49 1.84 14.60 5.05
C ALA A 49 0.97 14.05 3.90
N SER A 50 0.80 14.84 2.82
CA SER A 50 0.03 14.44 1.64
C SER A 50 0.62 13.24 0.90
N GLY A 51 1.94 13.09 0.88
CA GLY A 51 2.61 11.93 0.29
C GLY A 51 2.28 10.66 1.05
N TYR A 52 2.29 10.68 2.38
CA TYR A 52 1.90 9.53 3.21
C TYR A 52 0.41 9.16 3.02
N ASP A 53 -0.48 10.15 2.89
CA ASP A 53 -1.91 9.90 2.75
C ASP A 53 -2.24 9.36 1.34
N SER A 54 -1.70 9.98 0.28
CA SER A 54 -1.95 9.57 -1.11
C SER A 54 -1.31 8.22 -1.50
N SER A 55 -0.25 7.82 -0.78
CA SER A 55 0.42 6.52 -0.98
C SER A 55 -0.03 5.46 0.01
N ALA A 56 -1.09 5.66 0.78
CA ALA A 56 -1.66 4.63 1.64
C ALA A 56 -2.75 3.84 0.89
N PRO A 57 -2.56 2.54 0.58
CA PRO A 57 -3.61 1.73 -0.02
C PRO A 57 -4.90 1.68 0.80
N LEU A 58 -4.81 1.88 2.12
CA LEU A 58 -5.96 1.91 3.02
C LEU A 58 -6.99 2.99 2.61
N GLU A 59 -6.53 4.17 2.19
CA GLU A 59 -7.38 5.27 1.73
C GLU A 59 -8.05 4.98 0.38
N ARG A 60 -7.57 3.95 -0.34
CA ARG A 60 -8.05 3.56 -1.67
C ARG A 60 -8.96 2.33 -1.63
N ALA A 61 -9.21 1.74 -0.46
CA ALA A 61 -9.91 0.45 -0.33
C ALA A 61 -11.29 0.44 -1.00
N GLY A 62 -12.04 1.55 -0.94
CA GLY A 62 -13.35 1.67 -1.61
C GLY A 62 -13.29 1.68 -3.14
N SER A 63 -12.10 1.79 -3.73
CA SER A 63 -11.88 1.81 -5.19
C SER A 63 -11.41 0.47 -5.75
N LEU A 64 -11.45 -0.62 -4.97
CA LEU A 64 -11.01 -1.95 -5.43
C LEU A 64 -11.73 -2.38 -6.72
N LYS A 65 -10.97 -2.78 -7.74
CA LYS A 65 -11.49 -3.09 -9.09
C LYS A 65 -11.53 -4.58 -9.44
N CYS A 66 -10.82 -5.41 -8.70
CA CYS A 66 -10.76 -6.85 -8.94
C CYS A 66 -10.82 -7.65 -7.63
N PRO A 67 -11.14 -8.95 -7.69
CA PRO A 67 -11.02 -9.84 -6.55
C PRO A 67 -9.60 -9.80 -5.97
N LEU A 68 -9.52 -9.64 -4.65
CA LEU A 68 -8.28 -9.51 -3.91
C LEU A 68 -8.15 -10.64 -2.88
N LEU A 69 -7.01 -11.33 -2.89
CA LEU A 69 -6.56 -12.17 -1.80
C LEU A 69 -5.47 -11.46 -1.01
N LEU A 70 -5.68 -11.31 0.30
CA LEU A 70 -4.67 -10.82 1.24
C LEU A 70 -4.03 -12.00 1.96
N MET A 71 -2.70 -11.99 2.04
CA MET A 71 -1.93 -12.98 2.79
C MET A 71 -0.96 -12.24 3.71
N TYR A 72 -0.87 -12.66 4.97
CA TYR A 72 0.01 -12.05 5.96
C TYR A 72 0.48 -13.11 6.95
N GLY A 73 1.74 -13.03 7.39
CA GLY A 73 2.26 -13.91 8.44
C GLY A 73 1.88 -13.34 9.81
N THR A 74 1.27 -14.13 10.70
CA THR A 74 0.77 -13.61 11.99
C THR A 74 1.87 -13.16 12.98
N ALA A 75 3.14 -13.39 12.64
CA ALA A 75 4.30 -13.02 13.45
C ALA A 75 5.20 -11.98 12.75
N ASP A 76 4.72 -11.36 11.66
CA ASP A 76 5.34 -10.24 10.95
C ASP A 76 4.90 -8.91 11.58
#